data_AF-A0A644X2Q1-F1
#
_entry.id   AF-A0A644X2Q1-F1
#
_cell.length_a   1.000
_cell.length_b   1.000
_cell.length_c   1.000
_cell.angle_alpha   90.00
_cell.angle_beta   90.00
_cell.angle_gamma   90.00
#
_symmetry.space_group_name_H-M   'P 1'
#
loop_
_entity.id
_entity.type
_entity.pdbx_description
1 polymer ?
#
loop_
_entity_poly.entity_id
_entity_poly.type
_entity_poly.pdbx_seq_one_letter_code
_entity_poly.pdbx_strand_id
1 'polypeptide(L)'
;MENGIYPYFLSEPQPGADVPFNRMVQFRFEADCLNRPEKLTYLYNLGRFGDFLYITDFFPAMWRDEADCFKRLTSLEGYQVNIRKTVKTCFAIFRMEIFAKEPQACMVLSGSYAYNEAIPAKGGMSRKLLIYRSLLSDVAREYGFRYVEISELNAVIIVHRQSGPADQAVISAYRSFKTPESN
;
A
#
# COMPACT_ATOMS: atom_id res chain seq x y z
N MET A 1 8.90 1.96 -23.16
CA MET A 1 9.04 1.26 -21.87
C MET A 1 9.63 2.25 -20.89
N GLU A 2 8.80 2.99 -20.16
CA GLU A 2 9.27 4.01 -19.22
C GLU A 2 9.53 3.39 -17.85
N ASN A 3 10.75 3.59 -17.33
CA ASN A 3 11.15 3.42 -15.94
C ASN A 3 11.10 2.00 -15.34
N GLY A 4 12.00 1.09 -15.76
CA GLY A 4 12.62 0.07 -14.86
C GLY A 4 11.72 -0.65 -13.85
N ILE A 5 10.46 -0.93 -14.18
CA ILE A 5 9.59 -1.81 -13.40
C ILE A 5 9.93 -3.22 -13.86
N TYR A 6 10.52 -4.01 -12.98
CA TYR A 6 10.88 -5.39 -13.27
C TYR A 6 9.85 -6.30 -12.58
N PRO A 7 8.82 -6.78 -13.29
CA PRO A 7 7.93 -7.77 -12.70
C PRO A 7 8.68 -9.09 -12.61
N TYR A 8 9.00 -9.55 -11.41
CA TYR A 8 8.74 -10.93 -10.98
C TYR A 8 9.24 -11.17 -9.56
N PHE A 9 8.35 -11.54 -8.63
CA PHE A 9 8.50 -12.70 -7.75
C PHE A 9 7.09 -13.11 -7.30
N LEU A 10 6.60 -14.26 -7.79
CA LEU A 10 5.59 -15.03 -7.08
C LEU A 10 6.33 -15.78 -5.98
N SER A 11 6.15 -15.38 -4.74
CA SER A 11 6.39 -16.29 -3.62
C SER A 11 5.04 -16.59 -3.02
N GLU A 12 4.75 -17.89 -2.91
CA GLU A 12 3.77 -18.49 -2.02
C GLU A 12 3.64 -17.74 -0.69
N PRO A 13 2.51 -17.86 0.03
CA PRO A 13 2.33 -17.25 1.35
C PRO A 13 3.61 -17.40 2.18
N GLN A 14 4.21 -16.26 2.57
CA GLN A 14 5.41 -16.25 3.40
C GLN A 14 5.10 -17.09 4.65
N PRO A 15 5.88 -18.15 4.96
CA PRO A 15 5.68 -18.93 6.17
C PRO A 15 5.77 -18.01 7.39
N GLY A 16 4.72 -17.98 8.22
CA GLY A 16 4.68 -17.19 9.46
C GLY A 16 3.75 -15.97 9.48
N ALA A 17 2.94 -15.74 8.45
CA ALA A 17 1.91 -14.70 8.50
C ALA A 17 0.58 -15.30 9.02
N ASP A 18 0.27 -15.10 10.30
CA ASP A 18 -1.06 -15.29 10.91
C ASP A 18 -2.10 -14.29 10.34
N VAL A 19 -2.15 -14.12 9.01
CA VAL A 19 -2.87 -13.03 8.35
C VAL A 19 -3.79 -13.62 7.28
N PRO A 20 -5.07 -13.19 7.19
CA PRO A 20 -6.11 -13.89 6.44
C PRO A 20 -6.05 -13.62 4.91
N PHE A 21 -4.86 -13.66 4.31
CA PHE A 21 -4.71 -13.40 2.88
C PHE A 21 -4.91 -14.67 2.06
N ASN A 22 -5.82 -14.62 1.08
CA ASN A 22 -6.07 -15.73 0.16
C ASN A 22 -5.14 -15.72 -1.07
N ARG A 23 -4.44 -14.61 -1.33
CA ARG A 23 -3.44 -14.47 -2.39
C ARG A 23 -2.45 -13.39 -2.02
N MET A 24 -1.18 -13.56 -2.39
CA MET A 24 -0.20 -12.47 -2.34
C MET A 24 0.52 -12.33 -3.68
N VAL A 25 0.80 -11.10 -4.07
CA VAL A 25 1.60 -10.77 -5.26
C VAL A 25 2.67 -9.75 -4.84
N GLN A 26 3.91 -9.97 -5.27
CA GLN A 26 5.01 -9.05 -5.00
C GLN A 26 5.60 -8.50 -6.30
N PHE A 27 5.91 -7.22 -6.29
CA PHE A 27 6.63 -6.51 -7.34
C PHE A 27 7.93 -5.96 -6.80
N ARG A 28 8.93 -5.86 -7.67
CA ARG A 28 10.22 -5.26 -7.36
C ARG A 28 10.50 -4.12 -8.34
N PHE A 29 11.01 -3.00 -7.83
CA PHE A 29 11.45 -1.90 -8.67
C PHE A 29 12.58 -1.12 -8.01
N GLU A 30 13.28 -0.31 -8.80
CA GLU A 30 14.32 0.58 -8.28
C GLU A 30 13.75 1.97 -7.99
N ALA A 31 14.10 2.54 -6.84
CA ALA A 31 13.78 3.90 -6.43
C ALA A 31 15.05 4.75 -6.36
N ASP A 32 15.00 5.94 -6.97
CA ASP A 32 16.10 6.89 -6.94
C ASP A 32 16.26 7.52 -5.55
N CYS A 33 17.50 7.62 -5.07
CA CYS A 33 17.82 8.42 -3.89
C CYS A 33 18.01 9.89 -4.28
N LEU A 34 17.56 10.79 -3.41
CA LEU A 34 17.66 12.24 -3.58
C LEU A 34 19.01 12.78 -3.10
N ASN A 35 19.62 12.09 -2.13
CA ASN A 35 20.83 12.56 -1.46
C ASN A 35 22.10 11.81 -1.85
N ARG A 36 22.00 10.79 -2.71
CA ARG A 36 23.13 9.98 -3.20
C ARG A 36 22.82 9.38 -4.59
N PRO A 37 23.82 8.99 -5.40
CA PRO A 37 23.59 8.48 -6.75
C PRO A 37 23.05 7.04 -6.79
N GLU A 38 23.08 6.30 -5.68
CA GLU A 38 22.60 4.93 -5.61
C GLU A 38 21.07 4.85 -5.74
N LYS A 39 20.61 3.71 -6.24
CA LYS A 39 19.19 3.34 -6.22
C LYS A 39 18.94 2.31 -5.16
N LEU A 40 17.79 2.40 -4.51
CA LEU A 40 17.32 1.38 -3.59
C LEU A 40 16.32 0.46 -4.29
N THR A 41 16.51 -0.85 -4.11
CA THR A 41 15.49 -1.81 -4.51
C THR A 41 14.32 -1.73 -3.53
N TYR A 42 13.10 -1.58 -4.06
CA TYR A 42 11.85 -1.65 -3.32
C TYR A 42 11.10 -2.93 -3.61
N LEU A 43 10.45 -3.46 -2.58
CA LEU A 43 9.44 -4.51 -2.67
C LEU A 43 8.06 -3.86 -2.49
N TYR A 44 7.11 -4.27 -3.31
CA TYR A 44 5.71 -3.87 -3.24
C TYR A 44 4.83 -5.11 -3.19
N ASN A 45 4.26 -5.36 -2.01
CA ASN A 45 3.40 -6.49 -1.73
C ASN A 45 1.93 -6.07 -1.83
N LEU A 46 1.14 -6.94 -2.44
CA LEU A 46 -0.30 -6.86 -2.54
C LEU A 46 -0.89 -8.16 -1.98
N GLY A 47 -1.37 -8.10 -0.73
CA GLY A 47 -2.13 -9.19 -0.10
C GLY A 47 -3.61 -9.03 -0.39
N ARG A 48 -4.24 -10.04 -0.99
CA ARG A 48 -5.68 -10.04 -1.25
C ARG A 48 -6.43 -10.56 -0.02
N PHE A 49 -7.50 -9.88 0.34
CA PHE A 49 -8.51 -10.31 1.29
C PHE A 49 -9.89 -10.30 0.61
N GLY A 50 -10.60 -11.43 0.63
CA GLY A 50 -11.86 -11.58 -0.10
C GLY A 50 -11.73 -11.37 -1.61
N ASP A 51 -12.78 -10.85 -2.24
CA ASP A 51 -12.89 -10.86 -3.71
C ASP A 51 -12.29 -9.64 -4.41
N PHE A 52 -12.10 -8.53 -3.70
CA PHE A 52 -11.70 -7.28 -4.34
C PHE A 52 -10.71 -6.45 -3.53
N LEU A 53 -10.41 -6.81 -2.28
CA LEU A 53 -9.63 -5.96 -1.39
C LEU A 53 -8.15 -6.34 -1.43
N TYR A 54 -7.29 -5.41 -1.86
CA TYR A 54 -5.84 -5.60 -1.90
C TYR A 54 -5.14 -4.70 -0.89
N ILE A 55 -4.56 -5.30 0.14
CA ILE A 55 -3.77 -4.65 1.18
C ILE A 55 -2.35 -4.44 0.68
N THR A 56 -1.91 -3.18 0.70
CA THR A 56 -0.64 -2.81 0.09
C THR A 56 0.43 -2.49 1.11
N ASP A 57 1.59 -3.10 0.95
CA ASP A 57 2.80 -2.78 1.71
C ASP A 57 3.95 -2.52 0.75
N PHE A 58 4.73 -1.46 0.96
CA PHE A 58 5.95 -1.23 0.19
C PHE A 58 7.08 -0.73 1.08
N PHE A 59 8.27 -1.26 0.84
CA PHE A 59 9.46 -0.99 1.64
C PHE A 59 10.73 -1.31 0.84
N PRO A 60 11.88 -0.69 1.18
CA PRO A 60 13.18 -1.11 0.65
C PRO A 60 13.46 -2.59 0.94
N ALA A 61 13.95 -3.34 -0.04
CA ALA A 61 14.24 -4.77 0.10
C ALA A 61 15.23 -5.09 1.25
N MET A 62 16.14 -4.15 1.54
CA MET A 62 17.08 -4.25 2.66
C MET A 62 16.41 -4.30 4.05
N TRP A 63 15.12 -3.95 4.18
CA TRP A 63 14.38 -4.01 5.44
C TRP A 63 13.36 -5.17 5.48
N ARG A 64 13.44 -6.13 4.55
CA ARG A 64 12.47 -7.24 4.46
C ARG A 64 12.31 -8.00 5.77
N ASP A 65 13.40 -8.20 6.49
CA ASP A 65 13.42 -9.00 7.71
C ASP A 65 13.24 -8.15 8.98
N GLU A 66 13.01 -6.83 8.83
CA GLU A 66 12.74 -5.95 9.96
C GLU A 66 11.25 -5.87 10.27
N ALA A 67 10.87 -6.31 11.48
CA ALA A 67 9.48 -6.40 11.94
C ALA A 67 8.69 -5.06 11.89
N ASP A 68 9.37 -3.91 11.91
CA ASP A 68 8.77 -2.58 11.96
C ASP A 68 9.21 -1.66 10.80
N CYS A 69 9.71 -2.23 9.70
CA CYS A 69 10.24 -1.48 8.55
C CYS A 69 9.26 -0.41 8.02
N PHE A 70 7.96 -0.67 8.09
CA PHE A 70 6.89 0.22 7.65
C PHE A 70 6.72 1.47 8.53
N LYS A 71 7.24 1.51 9.76
CA LYS A 71 7.15 2.70 10.64
C LYS A 71 8.16 3.80 10.28
N ARG A 72 9.07 3.55 9.33
CA ARG A 72 10.17 4.44 8.98
C ARG A 72 9.91 5.18 7.66
N LEU A 73 10.14 6.50 7.66
CA LEU A 73 10.14 7.33 6.44
C LEU A 73 11.55 7.53 5.86
N THR A 74 12.59 7.31 6.67
CA THR A 74 14.01 7.46 6.32
C THR A 74 14.76 6.18 6.68
N SER A 75 15.72 5.76 5.87
CA SER A 75 16.55 4.57 6.16
C SER A 75 17.50 4.76 7.34
N LEU A 76 17.91 3.66 7.98
CA LEU A 76 18.98 3.65 8.99
C LEU A 76 20.28 4.28 8.47
N GLU A 77 20.59 4.08 7.19
CA GLU A 77 21.84 4.54 6.55
C GLU A 77 21.73 5.97 5.97
N GLY A 78 20.60 6.64 6.24
CA GLY A 78 20.35 8.02 5.82
C GLY A 78 19.94 8.23 4.35
N TYR A 79 19.69 7.18 3.56
CA TYR A 79 19.10 7.31 2.22
C TYR A 79 17.72 7.97 2.27
N GLN A 80 17.55 8.98 1.42
CA GLN A 80 16.29 9.69 1.22
C GLN A 80 15.77 9.37 -0.17
N VAL A 81 14.75 8.54 -0.28
CA VAL A 81 14.15 8.20 -1.57
C VAL A 81 13.19 9.29 -2.04
N ASN A 82 12.99 9.38 -3.36
CA ASN A 82 11.88 10.17 -3.89
C ASN A 82 10.53 9.49 -3.62
N ILE A 83 10.00 9.68 -2.41
CA ILE A 83 8.75 9.03 -1.96
C ILE A 83 7.56 9.34 -2.88
N ARG A 84 7.52 10.52 -3.48
CA ARG A 84 6.50 10.91 -4.47
C ARG A 84 6.54 9.99 -5.69
N LYS A 85 7.74 9.78 -6.26
CA LYS A 85 7.92 8.89 -7.41
C LYS A 85 7.60 7.45 -7.02
N THR A 86 8.13 6.95 -5.91
CA THR A 86 7.90 5.58 -5.40
C THR A 86 6.41 5.28 -5.21
N VAL A 87 5.67 6.14 -4.51
CA VAL A 87 4.24 5.94 -4.25
C VAL A 87 3.43 5.94 -5.56
N LYS A 88 3.75 6.84 -6.50
CA LYS A 88 3.13 6.85 -7.83
C LYS A 88 3.44 5.60 -8.63
N THR A 89 4.66 5.06 -8.55
CA THR A 89 5.05 3.80 -9.17
C THR A 89 4.22 2.64 -8.62
N CYS A 90 4.05 2.53 -7.29
CA CYS A 90 3.19 1.50 -6.69
C CYS A 90 1.75 1.59 -7.19
N PHE A 91 1.19 2.80 -7.26
CA PHE A 91 -0.16 3.01 -7.79
C PHE A 91 -0.28 2.63 -9.28
N ALA A 92 0.72 2.99 -10.09
CA ALA A 92 0.76 2.61 -11.50
C ALA A 92 0.82 1.08 -11.68
N ILE A 93 1.64 0.39 -10.88
CA ILE A 93 1.71 -1.08 -10.85
C ILE A 93 0.34 -1.66 -10.50
N PHE A 94 -0.32 -1.20 -9.43
CA PHE A 94 -1.65 -1.69 -9.06
C PHE A 94 -2.65 -1.53 -10.21
N ARG A 95 -2.68 -0.34 -10.84
CA ARG A 95 -3.58 -0.06 -11.96
C ARG A 95 -3.35 -0.99 -13.15
N MET A 96 -2.08 -1.18 -13.54
CA MET A 96 -1.72 -1.93 -14.75
C MET A 96 -1.78 -3.44 -14.53
N GLU A 97 -1.36 -3.92 -13.36
CA GLU A 97 -1.18 -5.35 -13.13
C GLU A 97 -2.33 -6.04 -12.40
N ILE A 98 -3.10 -5.28 -11.60
CA ILE A 98 -4.24 -5.81 -10.86
C ILE A 98 -5.55 -5.29 -11.45
N PHE A 99 -5.75 -3.97 -11.40
CA PHE A 99 -7.04 -3.38 -11.75
C PHE A 99 -7.45 -3.64 -13.22
N ALA A 100 -6.50 -3.58 -14.17
CA ALA A 100 -6.78 -3.86 -15.58
C ALA A 100 -7.36 -5.27 -15.83
N LYS A 101 -7.07 -6.23 -14.94
CA LYS A 101 -7.53 -7.63 -15.01
C LYS A 101 -8.74 -7.87 -14.10
N GLU A 102 -8.84 -7.11 -13.01
CA GLU A 102 -9.88 -7.20 -11.98
C GLU A 102 -10.47 -5.80 -11.73
N PRO A 103 -11.40 -5.30 -12.58
CA PRO A 103 -11.90 -3.91 -12.49
C PRO A 103 -12.68 -3.56 -11.22
N GLN A 104 -13.02 -4.55 -10.41
CA GLN A 104 -13.61 -4.39 -9.08
C GLN A 104 -12.56 -4.20 -7.98
N ALA A 105 -11.25 -4.40 -8.27
CA ALA A 105 -10.20 -4.38 -7.27
C ALA A 105 -10.06 -3.00 -6.60
N CYS A 106 -9.86 -3.03 -5.29
CA CYS A 106 -9.65 -1.88 -4.42
C CYS A 106 -8.24 -1.95 -3.84
N MET A 107 -7.54 -0.83 -3.87
CA MET A 107 -6.21 -0.70 -3.27
C MET A 107 -6.33 -0.10 -1.87
N VAL A 108 -5.86 -0.79 -0.85
CA VAL A 108 -5.88 -0.29 0.53
C VAL A 108 -4.53 0.32 0.87
N LEU A 109 -4.54 1.63 1.13
CA LEU A 109 -3.47 2.32 1.81
C LEU A 109 -3.76 2.27 3.31
N SER A 110 -3.08 1.38 4.03
CA SER A 110 -3.09 1.39 5.50
C SER A 110 -1.90 2.18 6.04
N GLY A 111 -2.18 3.10 6.96
CA GLY A 111 -1.16 3.80 7.70
C GLY A 111 -0.60 2.93 8.82
N SER A 112 0.70 3.07 9.06
CA SER A 112 1.31 2.74 10.34
C SER A 112 1.69 4.03 11.04
N TYR A 113 1.52 4.07 12.36
CA TYR A 113 2.01 5.18 13.17
C TYR A 113 3.53 5.04 13.33
N ALA A 114 4.26 6.14 13.19
CA ALA A 114 5.69 6.15 13.49
C ALA A 114 5.94 5.95 15.00
N TYR A 115 7.14 5.54 15.41
CA TYR A 115 7.47 5.27 16.82
C TYR A 115 7.18 6.44 17.78
N ASN A 116 7.24 7.67 17.29
CA ASN A 116 7.05 8.89 18.09
C ASN A 116 5.75 9.62 17.71
N GLU A 117 4.84 8.95 17.01
CA GLU A 117 3.58 9.54 16.57
C GLU A 117 2.48 9.25 17.60
N ALA A 118 1.86 10.31 18.12
CA ALA A 118 0.73 10.18 19.03
C ALA A 118 -0.48 9.59 18.29
N ILE A 119 -1.01 8.48 18.82
CA ILE A 119 -2.22 7.84 18.30
C ILE A 119 -3.44 8.53 18.94
N PRO A 120 -4.35 9.13 18.17
CA PRO A 120 -5.54 9.77 18.73
C PRO A 120 -6.44 8.75 19.44
N ALA A 121 -7.06 9.15 20.56
CA ALA A 121 -7.89 8.27 21.39
C ALA A 121 -9.11 7.67 20.67
N LYS A 122 -9.57 8.26 19.57
CA LYS A 122 -10.69 7.77 18.73
C LYS A 122 -10.21 7.12 17.42
N GLY A 123 -8.93 6.81 17.31
CA GLY A 123 -8.31 6.50 16.03
C GLY A 123 -8.16 7.76 15.16
N GLY A 124 -7.38 7.63 14.10
CA GLY A 124 -7.09 8.72 13.18
C GLY A 124 -6.17 8.27 12.06
N MET A 125 -5.93 9.15 11.08
CA MET A 125 -4.96 8.87 10.03
C MET A 125 -3.56 9.21 10.51
N SER A 126 -2.61 8.28 10.33
CA SER A 126 -1.21 8.59 10.55
C SER A 126 -0.71 9.59 9.53
N ARG A 127 0.33 10.34 9.90
CA ARG A 127 1.04 11.27 9.02
C ARG A 127 1.48 10.59 7.73
N LYS A 128 1.94 9.33 7.82
CA LYS A 128 2.33 8.51 6.66
C LYS A 128 1.16 8.36 5.68
N LEU A 129 -0.02 8.02 6.17
CA LEU A 129 -1.22 7.87 5.35
C LEU A 129 -1.67 9.19 4.72
N LEU A 130 -1.63 10.28 5.49
CA LEU A 130 -1.96 11.62 4.98
C LEU A 130 -1.03 12.03 3.83
N ILE A 131 0.27 11.74 3.94
CA ILE A 131 1.25 11.98 2.88
C ILE A 131 0.89 11.16 1.63
N TYR A 132 0.65 9.85 1.77
CA TYR A 132 0.33 9.00 0.62
C TYR A 132 -0.96 9.40 -0.08
N ARG A 133 -2.01 9.69 0.70
CA ARG A 133 -3.29 10.21 0.19
C ARG A 133 -3.08 11.49 -0.59
N SER A 134 -2.32 12.44 -0.05
CA SER A 134 -2.00 13.70 -0.72
C SER A 134 -1.27 13.49 -2.04
N LEU A 135 -0.21 12.67 -2.04
CA LEU A 135 0.62 12.41 -3.22
C LEU A 135 -0.13 11.73 -4.37
N LEU A 136 -1.15 10.94 -4.06
CA LEU A 136 -1.93 10.18 -5.03
C LEU A 136 -3.20 10.91 -5.49
N SER A 137 -3.65 11.94 -4.79
CA SER A 137 -4.96 12.55 -5.00
C SER A 137 -5.27 12.94 -6.45
N ASP A 138 -4.35 13.66 -7.11
CA ASP A 138 -4.53 14.08 -8.49
C ASP A 138 -4.42 12.91 -9.47
N VAL A 139 -3.46 12.01 -9.25
CA VAL A 139 -3.25 10.84 -10.10
C VAL A 139 -4.44 9.90 -10.04
N ALA A 140 -4.96 9.63 -8.84
CA ALA A 140 -6.17 8.81 -8.66
C ALA A 140 -7.36 9.44 -9.40
N ARG A 141 -7.54 10.77 -9.33
CA ARG A 141 -8.61 11.47 -10.04
C ARG A 141 -8.47 11.35 -11.56
N GLU A 142 -7.25 11.56 -12.08
CA GLU A 142 -6.93 11.45 -13.51
C GLU A 142 -7.30 10.07 -14.07
N TYR A 143 -7.03 9.00 -13.31
CA TYR A 143 -7.34 7.63 -13.71
C TYR A 143 -8.74 7.15 -13.28
N GLY A 144 -9.64 8.06 -12.92
CA GLY A 144 -11.04 7.70 -12.63
C GLY A 144 -11.26 6.99 -11.30
N PHE A 145 -10.35 7.12 -10.33
CA PHE A 145 -10.50 6.58 -8.98
C PHE A 145 -11.05 7.62 -7.99
N ARG A 146 -11.59 7.11 -6.88
CA ARG A 146 -12.07 7.85 -5.71
C ARG A 146 -11.54 7.19 -4.44
N TYR A 147 -11.64 7.92 -3.33
CA TYR A 147 -11.21 7.46 -2.02
C TYR A 147 -12.42 7.11 -1.16
N VAL A 148 -12.31 6.00 -0.44
CA VAL A 148 -13.16 5.64 0.69
C VAL A 148 -12.30 5.73 1.94
N GLU A 149 -12.62 6.66 2.83
CA GLU A 149 -11.83 6.93 4.04
C GLU A 149 -12.41 6.18 5.23
N ILE A 150 -11.52 5.50 5.98
CA ILE A 150 -11.87 4.76 7.19
C ILE A 150 -10.87 5.20 8.27
N SER A 151 -11.03 6.46 8.69
CA SER A 151 -10.04 7.16 9.52
C SER A 151 -9.86 6.51 10.89
N GLU A 152 -10.92 5.92 11.45
CA GLU A 152 -10.88 5.19 12.71
C GLU A 152 -10.01 3.92 12.65
N LEU A 153 -9.80 3.38 11.44
CA LEU A 153 -8.93 2.22 11.19
C LEU A 153 -7.62 2.59 10.47
N ASN A 154 -7.26 3.88 10.47
CA ASN A 154 -6.05 4.42 9.83
C ASN A 154 -5.89 3.92 8.37
N ALA A 155 -6.94 4.04 7.56
CA ALA A 155 -6.94 3.56 6.19
C ALA A 155 -7.64 4.46 5.20
N VAL A 156 -7.14 4.43 3.97
CA VAL A 156 -7.72 5.06 2.79
C VAL A 156 -7.75 4.02 1.68
N ILE A 157 -8.93 3.77 1.12
CA ILE A 157 -9.11 2.76 0.08
C ILE A 157 -9.37 3.44 -1.25
N ILE A 158 -8.58 3.10 -2.26
CA ILE A 158 -8.71 3.62 -3.62
C ILE A 158 -9.59 2.67 -4.42
N VAL A 159 -10.66 3.23 -4.98
CA VAL A 159 -11.74 2.48 -5.65
C VAL A 159 -12.02 3.15 -6.98
N HIS A 160 -12.22 2.38 -8.06
CA HIS A 160 -12.59 2.98 -9.34
C HIS A 160 -14.01 3.55 -9.27
N ARG A 161 -14.23 4.74 -9.84
CA ARG A 161 -15.48 5.48 -9.70
C ARG A 161 -16.68 4.77 -10.30
N GLN A 162 -16.48 4.06 -11.41
CA GLN A 162 -17.58 3.48 -12.21
C GLN A 162 -17.74 1.98 -11.99
N SER A 163 -16.63 1.24 -11.88
CA SER A 163 -16.63 -0.24 -11.80
C SER A 163 -16.35 -0.76 -10.40
N GLY A 164 -15.91 0.10 -9.48
CA GLY A 164 -15.55 -0.31 -8.14
C GLY A 164 -16.78 -0.50 -7.23
N PRO A 165 -16.65 -1.27 -6.14
CA PRO A 165 -17.73 -1.51 -5.21
C PRO A 165 -18.21 -0.22 -4.52
N ALA A 166 -19.46 -0.23 -4.03
CA ALA A 166 -20.00 0.86 -3.22
C ALA A 166 -19.23 1.04 -1.90
N ASP A 167 -19.17 2.27 -1.40
CA ASP A 167 -18.39 2.66 -0.21
C ASP A 167 -18.70 1.77 0.99
N GLN A 168 -19.98 1.48 1.23
CA GLN A 168 -20.39 0.64 2.35
C GLN A 168 -19.86 -0.80 2.24
N ALA A 169 -19.80 -1.37 1.03
CA ALA A 169 -19.26 -2.71 0.82
C ALA A 169 -17.75 -2.73 1.09
N VAL A 170 -17.03 -1.70 0.66
CA VAL A 170 -15.60 -1.52 0.91
C VAL A 170 -15.31 -1.37 2.40
N ILE A 171 -16.09 -0.54 3.10
CA ILE A 171 -15.95 -0.32 4.55
C ILE A 171 -16.20 -1.60 5.33
N SER A 172 -17.28 -2.33 5.01
CA SER A 172 -17.61 -3.59 5.67
C SER A 172 -16.52 -4.65 5.47
N ALA A 173 -16.01 -4.80 4.23
CA ALA A 173 -14.94 -5.75 3.94
C ALA A 173 -13.65 -5.43 4.70
N TYR A 174 -13.24 -4.15 4.74
CA TYR A 174 -12.03 -3.77 5.46
C TYR A 174 -12.17 -3.87 6.98
N ARG A 175 -13.36 -3.59 7.54
CA ARG A 175 -13.64 -3.83 8.95
C ARG A 175 -13.54 -5.31 9.31
N SER A 176 -14.11 -6.19 8.48
CA SER A 176 -13.96 -7.65 8.65
C SER A 176 -12.50 -8.09 8.63
N PHE A 177 -11.68 -7.53 7.73
CA PHE A 177 -10.23 -7.79 7.75
C PHE A 177 -9.54 -7.35 9.05
N LYS A 178 -9.93 -6.20 9.63
CA LYS A 178 -9.31 -5.65 10.85
C LYS A 178 -9.82 -6.27 12.14
N THR A 179 -10.93 -6.97 12.10
CA THR A 179 -11.48 -7.71 13.23
C THR A 179 -11.25 -9.19 12.97
N PRO A 180 -10.11 -9.79 13.36
CA PRO A 180 -9.99 -11.24 13.31
C PRO A 180 -11.14 -11.81 14.14
N GLU A 181 -11.95 -12.68 13.54
CA GLU A 181 -13.00 -13.37 14.26
C GLU A 181 -12.35 -14.06 15.46
N SER A 182 -12.75 -13.64 16.67
CA SER A 182 -12.45 -14.36 17.89
C SER A 182 -13.16 -15.71 17.79
N ASN A 183 -12.49 -16.71 17.24
CA ASN A 183 -12.85 -18.11 17.40
C ASN A 183 -12.12 -18.66 18.62
#